data_AF-A0A536BMG8-F1
#
_entry.id   AF-A0A536BMG8-F1
#
_cell.length_a   1.000
_cell.length_b   1.000
_cell.length_c   1.000
_cell.angle_alpha   90.00
_cell.angle_beta   90.00
_cell.angle_gamma   90.00
#
_symmetry.space_group_name_H-M   'P 1'
#
loop_
_entity.id
_entity.type
_entity.pdbx_description
1 polymer ?
#
loop_
_entity_poly.entity_id
_entity_poly.type
_entity_poly.pdbx_seq_one_letter_code
_entity_poly.pdbx_strand_id
1 'polypeptide(L)'
;MSQPTAHSEPPSAAQGGLNLYRRPLRVGILAVLAGITYPTWWTWQLFKFTRREGFPRASSFWWTLIPIVGVVMVWRQLDDLKKAAGSKARVHPKLIVALLVAGSLALQAGRLANRSLGGLLLILLLAFLLTGFAIYLAQRSITSYLRATYPLERERRLSVGEVAATLLSLLLSAALGGLLYYWTVADAGPVISYLPAASPVTDLPVSAGWTAYRNTDAGFTIQLPAGWASVSYDLEAQQEKPTKVIKFYAEANNGSANLVIARENGSPTSLDRFARNAAAAQVGGDIQLMEQHRVTLPAGEAVRMMFSETYLDADGVSVTNHYVEYALVMTKAFRSNGYLLRFGVLDAVTDEMQSTIDQIVSTFRVL
;
A
#
# COMPACT_ATOMS: atom_id res chain seq x y z
N MET A 1 -32.75 73.65 27.50
CA MET A 1 -33.11 72.24 27.24
C MET A 1 -32.23 71.75 26.11
N SER A 2 -31.13 71.09 26.45
CA SER A 2 -30.13 70.62 25.48
C SER A 2 -30.43 69.14 25.20
N GLN A 3 -30.77 68.81 23.95
CA GLN A 3 -30.95 67.42 23.51
C GLN A 3 -29.63 66.67 23.63
N PRO A 4 -29.61 65.46 24.23
CA PRO A 4 -28.44 64.62 24.20
C PRO A 4 -28.25 64.08 22.78
N THR A 5 -27.11 64.41 22.17
CA THR A 5 -26.63 63.77 20.95
C THR A 5 -26.42 62.29 21.22
N ALA A 6 -27.29 61.44 20.67
CA ALA A 6 -27.09 60.00 20.66
C ALA A 6 -25.83 59.68 19.86
N HIS A 7 -24.74 59.38 20.56
CA HIS A 7 -23.60 58.70 19.96
C HIS A 7 -24.08 57.32 19.48
N SER A 8 -24.18 57.16 18.17
CA SER A 8 -24.34 55.86 17.52
C SER A 8 -23.04 55.09 17.74
N GLU A 9 -23.03 54.31 18.81
CA GLU A 9 -21.96 53.35 19.08
C GLU A 9 -21.87 52.41 17.88
N PRO A 10 -20.69 52.27 17.23
CA PRO A 10 -20.54 51.33 16.14
C PRO A 10 -20.89 49.94 16.67
N PRO A 11 -21.63 49.12 15.90
CA PRO A 11 -22.11 47.84 16.38
C PRO A 11 -20.93 47.03 16.93
N SER A 12 -20.96 46.78 18.24
CA SER A 12 -19.97 45.99 18.96
C SER A 12 -19.68 44.73 18.15
N ALA A 13 -18.47 44.67 17.59
CA ALA A 13 -18.04 43.59 16.72
C ALA A 13 -18.00 42.30 17.53
N ALA A 14 -19.13 41.58 17.54
CA ALA A 14 -19.28 40.32 18.24
C ALA A 14 -18.11 39.39 17.87
N GLN A 15 -17.31 39.05 18.89
CA GLN A 15 -15.93 38.55 18.82
C GLN A 15 -15.72 37.20 18.09
N GLY A 16 -16.79 36.57 17.58
CA GLY A 16 -16.82 35.17 17.14
C GLY A 16 -16.42 34.88 15.68
N GLY A 17 -16.58 35.81 14.72
CA GLY A 17 -16.40 35.51 13.28
C GLY A 17 -15.11 36.01 12.63
N LEU A 18 -14.33 36.82 13.34
CA LEU A 18 -13.02 37.31 12.87
C LEU A 18 -11.94 36.24 12.98
N ASN A 19 -12.32 35.04 13.43
CA ASN A 19 -11.51 33.84 13.43
C ASN A 19 -11.00 33.49 12.04
N LEU A 20 -11.69 33.90 10.96
CA LEU A 20 -11.22 33.69 9.59
C LEU A 20 -10.28 34.78 9.04
N TYR A 21 -10.01 35.86 9.78
CA TYR A 21 -9.06 36.86 9.30
C TYR A 21 -7.62 36.38 9.53
N ARG A 22 -7.08 35.63 8.56
CA ARG A 22 -5.78 34.92 8.66
C ARG A 22 -4.95 35.09 7.40
N ARG A 23 -3.65 34.82 7.54
CA ARG A 23 -2.69 34.80 6.43
C ARG A 23 -3.01 33.65 5.46
N PRO A 24 -3.33 33.92 4.18
CA PRO A 24 -3.70 32.88 3.22
C PRO A 24 -2.63 31.81 3.03
N LEU A 25 -1.35 32.21 2.98
CA LEU A 25 -0.23 31.30 2.80
C LEU A 25 -0.15 30.25 3.94
N ARG A 26 -0.34 30.70 5.19
CA ARG A 26 -0.36 29.80 6.36
C ARG A 26 -1.45 28.75 6.21
N VAL A 27 -2.66 29.18 5.87
CA VAL A 27 -3.80 28.28 5.74
C VAL A 27 -3.62 27.29 4.59
N GLY A 28 -3.08 27.76 3.46
CA GLY A 28 -2.73 26.88 2.33
C GLY A 28 -1.70 25.82 2.70
N ILE A 29 -0.58 26.21 3.31
CA ILE A 29 0.48 25.28 3.75
C ILE A 29 -0.08 24.26 4.75
N LEU A 30 -0.84 24.71 5.75
CA LEU A 30 -1.45 23.81 6.71
C LEU A 30 -2.43 22.84 6.03
N ALA A 31 -3.23 23.29 5.08
CA ALA A 31 -4.11 22.39 4.32
C ALA A 31 -3.36 21.34 3.50
N VAL A 32 -2.15 21.65 2.99
CA VAL A 32 -1.30 20.66 2.30
C VAL A 32 -0.71 19.65 3.30
N LEU A 33 -0.16 20.13 4.42
CA LEU A 33 0.49 19.28 5.43
C LEU A 33 -0.49 18.43 6.23
N ALA A 34 -1.69 18.95 6.46
CA ALA A 34 -2.73 18.39 7.32
C ALA A 34 -3.99 18.03 6.52
N GLY A 35 -3.82 17.25 5.45
CA GLY A 35 -4.75 17.09 4.33
C GLY A 35 -6.16 16.55 4.59
N ILE A 36 -6.57 16.25 5.83
CA ILE A 36 -7.91 15.75 6.15
C ILE A 36 -8.61 16.63 7.19
N THR A 37 -8.13 16.63 8.44
CA THR A 37 -8.84 17.30 9.53
C THR A 37 -8.74 18.82 9.42
N TYR A 38 -7.61 19.36 8.93
CA TYR A 38 -7.45 20.80 8.77
C TYR A 38 -8.40 21.40 7.71
N PRO A 39 -8.49 20.87 6.47
CA PRO A 39 -9.52 21.28 5.51
C PRO A 39 -10.94 21.20 6.06
N THR A 40 -11.25 20.14 6.82
CA THR A 40 -12.57 19.94 7.44
C THR A 40 -12.87 21.03 8.47
N TRP A 41 -11.92 21.28 9.38
CA TRP A 41 -12.03 22.34 10.38
C TRP A 41 -12.08 23.73 9.74
N TRP A 42 -11.29 23.99 8.71
CA TRP A 42 -11.32 25.25 7.98
C TRP A 42 -12.69 25.46 7.31
N THR A 43 -13.26 24.42 6.72
CA THR A 43 -14.60 24.46 6.13
C THR A 43 -15.66 24.75 7.19
N TRP A 44 -15.55 24.16 8.38
CA TRP A 44 -16.43 24.49 9.50
C TRP A 44 -16.34 25.97 9.91
N GLN A 45 -15.12 26.52 9.93
CA GLN A 45 -14.91 27.95 10.18
C GLN A 45 -15.54 28.82 9.08
N LEU A 46 -15.43 28.42 7.81
CA LEU A 46 -16.05 29.12 6.67
C LEU A 46 -17.57 29.22 6.86
N PHE A 47 -18.24 28.12 7.20
CA PHE A 47 -19.69 28.08 7.40
C PHE A 47 -20.12 28.98 8.57
N LYS A 48 -19.34 28.99 9.66
CA LYS A 48 -19.57 29.91 10.79
C LYS A 48 -19.45 31.37 10.36
N PHE A 49 -18.43 31.69 9.57
CA PHE A 49 -18.22 33.02 9.02
C PHE A 49 -19.40 33.45 8.14
N THR A 50 -19.81 32.65 7.16
CA THR A 50 -20.91 33.03 6.26
C THR A 50 -22.23 33.22 6.98
N ARG A 51 -22.49 32.44 8.05
CA ARG A 51 -23.69 32.61 8.87
C ARG A 51 -23.67 33.92 9.65
N ARG A 52 -22.52 34.32 10.20
CA ARG A 52 -22.37 35.60 10.90
C ARG A 52 -22.55 36.78 9.96
N GLU A 53 -21.96 36.73 8.77
CA GLU A 53 -22.07 37.80 7.78
C GLU A 53 -23.46 37.89 7.15
N GLY A 54 -24.42 37.02 7.54
CA GLY A 54 -25.80 37.06 7.06
C GLY A 54 -25.94 36.69 5.59
N PHE A 55 -25.08 35.82 5.06
CA PHE A 55 -25.15 35.46 3.65
C PHE A 55 -26.46 34.72 3.33
N PRO A 56 -27.17 35.06 2.24
CA PRO A 56 -28.53 34.57 1.97
C PRO A 56 -28.64 33.04 1.92
N ARG A 57 -27.58 32.34 1.49
CA ARG A 57 -27.54 30.88 1.39
C ARG A 57 -26.59 30.25 2.41
N ALA A 58 -26.36 30.91 3.55
CA ALA A 58 -25.62 30.33 4.66
C ALA A 58 -26.34 29.06 5.16
N SER A 59 -25.61 27.96 5.24
CA SER A 59 -26.17 26.64 5.56
C SER A 59 -25.48 26.02 6.79
N SER A 60 -25.88 24.81 7.14
CA SER A 60 -25.23 24.04 8.20
C SER A 60 -24.01 23.30 7.68
N PHE A 61 -22.92 23.30 8.47
CA PHE A 61 -21.69 22.57 8.15
C PHE A 61 -21.95 21.08 7.88
N TRP A 62 -22.93 20.47 8.54
CA TRP A 62 -23.26 19.05 8.42
C TRP A 62 -23.61 18.60 6.99
N TRP A 63 -24.04 19.52 6.12
CA TRP A 63 -24.27 19.21 4.70
C TRP A 63 -22.99 18.85 3.94
N THR A 64 -21.81 19.17 4.48
CA THR A 64 -20.52 18.78 3.90
C THR A 64 -20.21 17.29 4.02
N LEU A 65 -20.92 16.57 4.89
CA LEU A 65 -20.77 15.12 5.02
C LEU A 65 -21.33 14.35 3.82
N ILE A 66 -22.20 14.97 3.02
CA ILE A 66 -22.73 14.38 1.78
C ILE A 66 -21.88 14.95 0.62
N PRO A 67 -21.07 14.14 -0.10
CA PRO A 67 -20.02 14.66 -0.98
C PRO A 67 -20.49 15.70 -2.01
N ILE A 68 -21.53 15.37 -2.78
CA ILE A 68 -22.06 16.24 -3.83
C ILE A 68 -22.70 17.49 -3.24
N VAL A 69 -23.50 17.33 -2.19
CA VAL A 69 -24.18 18.46 -1.51
C VAL A 69 -23.15 19.37 -0.85
N GLY A 70 -22.11 18.81 -0.24
CA GLY A 70 -21.02 19.55 0.39
C GLY A 70 -20.30 20.48 -0.56
N VAL A 71 -19.94 19.97 -1.74
CA VAL A 71 -19.32 20.77 -2.81
C VAL A 71 -20.25 21.90 -3.25
N VAL A 72 -21.54 21.61 -3.43
CA VAL A 72 -22.55 22.64 -3.79
C VAL A 72 -22.69 23.70 -2.71
N MET A 73 -22.67 23.32 -1.42
CA MET A 73 -22.77 24.27 -0.31
C MET A 73 -21.54 25.18 -0.21
N VAL A 74 -20.33 24.63 -0.40
CA VAL A 74 -19.10 25.43 -0.46
C VAL A 74 -19.14 26.40 -1.65
N TRP A 75 -19.60 25.93 -2.82
CA TRP A 75 -19.78 26.81 -3.98
C TRP A 75 -20.75 27.96 -3.69
N ARG A 76 -21.92 27.69 -3.09
CA ARG A 76 -22.91 28.71 -2.73
C ARG A 76 -22.35 29.76 -1.78
N GLN A 77 -21.59 29.33 -0.77
CA GLN A 77 -20.94 30.24 0.18
C GLN A 77 -19.89 31.14 -0.47
N LEU A 78 -19.07 30.59 -1.37
CA LEU A 78 -18.09 31.36 -2.12
C LEU A 78 -18.75 32.31 -3.14
N ASP A 79 -19.88 31.90 -3.74
CA ASP A 79 -20.66 32.75 -4.63
C ASP A 79 -21.33 33.92 -3.88
N ASP A 80 -21.86 33.67 -2.68
CA ASP A 80 -22.37 34.72 -1.81
C ASP A 80 -21.25 35.67 -1.35
N LEU A 81 -20.06 35.15 -1.02
CA LEU A 81 -18.88 35.96 -0.73
C LEU A 81 -18.51 36.85 -1.93
N LYS A 82 -18.53 36.30 -3.15
CA LYS A 82 -18.27 37.07 -4.37
C LYS A 82 -19.25 38.22 -4.53
N LYS A 83 -20.55 37.96 -4.30
CA LYS A 83 -21.61 38.97 -4.40
C LYS A 83 -21.46 40.05 -3.32
N ALA A 84 -21.19 39.64 -2.08
CA ALA A 84 -20.99 40.56 -0.95
C ALA A 84 -19.73 41.42 -1.10
N ALA A 85 -18.65 40.86 -1.66
CA ALA A 85 -17.41 41.60 -1.90
C ALA A 85 -17.54 42.61 -3.06
N GLY A 86 -18.37 42.34 -4.07
CA GLY A 86 -18.49 43.19 -5.25
C GLY A 86 -17.14 43.42 -5.91
N SER A 87 -16.78 44.67 -6.17
CA SER A 87 -15.47 45.06 -6.74
C SER A 87 -14.31 45.05 -5.74
N LYS A 88 -14.58 44.90 -4.43
CA LYS A 88 -13.57 45.01 -3.35
C LYS A 88 -12.66 43.79 -3.25
N ALA A 89 -13.11 42.62 -3.72
CA ALA A 89 -12.29 41.41 -3.75
C ALA A 89 -12.59 40.54 -4.97
N ARG A 90 -11.54 40.00 -5.57
CA ARG A 90 -11.68 39.00 -6.65
C ARG A 90 -11.89 37.63 -6.04
N VAL A 91 -13.09 37.08 -6.21
CA VAL A 91 -13.44 35.73 -5.78
C VAL A 91 -13.74 34.88 -7.01
N HIS A 92 -13.13 33.70 -7.08
CA HIS A 92 -13.33 32.74 -8.17
C HIS A 92 -13.96 31.43 -7.66
N PRO A 93 -15.28 31.40 -7.33
CA PRO A 93 -15.92 30.24 -6.71
C PRO A 93 -15.80 28.97 -7.54
N LYS A 94 -15.99 29.07 -8.86
CA LYS A 94 -15.91 27.93 -9.79
C LYS A 94 -14.52 27.28 -9.80
N LEU A 95 -13.45 28.09 -9.81
CA LEU A 95 -12.08 27.58 -9.80
C LEU A 95 -11.75 26.88 -8.47
N ILE A 96 -12.09 27.51 -7.34
CA ILE A 96 -11.86 26.94 -6.01
C ILE A 96 -12.55 25.58 -5.90
N VAL A 97 -13.81 25.51 -6.32
CA VAL A 97 -14.59 24.26 -6.29
C VAL A 97 -14.03 23.23 -7.26
N ALA A 98 -13.65 23.62 -8.48
CA ALA A 98 -13.03 22.72 -9.45
C ALA A 98 -11.74 22.09 -8.90
N LEU A 99 -10.92 22.86 -8.18
CA LEU A 99 -9.69 22.36 -7.54
C LEU A 99 -10.01 21.37 -6.40
N LEU A 100 -11.01 21.64 -5.57
CA LEU A 100 -11.46 20.70 -4.52
C LEU A 100 -11.98 19.38 -5.11
N VAL A 101 -12.76 19.46 -6.19
CA VAL A 101 -13.27 18.31 -6.92
C VAL A 101 -12.12 17.54 -7.58
N ALA A 102 -11.20 18.23 -8.26
CA ALA A 102 -10.02 17.62 -8.88
C ALA A 102 -9.14 16.89 -7.85
N GLY A 103 -8.92 17.49 -6.67
CA GLY A 103 -8.20 16.83 -5.58
C GLY A 103 -8.90 15.55 -5.11
N SER A 104 -10.22 15.59 -4.99
CA SER A 104 -11.03 14.42 -4.58
C SER A 104 -11.04 13.33 -5.66
N LEU A 105 -11.13 13.71 -6.95
CA LEU A 105 -11.08 12.78 -8.08
C LEU A 105 -9.70 12.15 -8.25
N ALA A 106 -8.62 12.90 -8.01
CA ALA A 106 -7.26 12.37 -8.05
C ALA A 106 -7.10 11.20 -7.06
N LEU A 107 -7.62 11.33 -5.83
CA LEU A 107 -7.60 10.24 -4.84
C LEU A 107 -8.37 9.00 -5.31
N GLN A 108 -9.51 9.17 -5.96
CA GLN A 108 -10.29 8.05 -6.47
C GLN A 108 -9.62 7.39 -7.69
N ALA A 109 -9.11 8.18 -8.62
CA ALA A 109 -8.39 7.69 -9.79
C ALA A 109 -7.12 6.93 -9.40
N GLY A 110 -6.40 7.38 -8.37
CA GLY A 110 -5.20 6.70 -7.90
C GLY A 110 -5.44 5.30 -7.34
N ARG A 111 -6.59 5.08 -6.71
CA ARG A 111 -6.99 3.74 -6.25
C ARG A 111 -7.20 2.76 -7.40
N LEU A 112 -7.62 3.26 -8.56
CA LEU A 112 -7.90 2.44 -9.74
C LEU A 112 -6.65 2.21 -10.60
N ALA A 113 -5.77 3.21 -10.70
CA ALA A 113 -4.69 3.21 -11.67
C ALA A 113 -3.33 2.74 -11.14
N ASN A 114 -3.07 2.78 -9.83
CA ASN A 114 -1.71 2.62 -9.32
C ASN A 114 -1.61 1.56 -8.22
N ARG A 115 -0.86 0.48 -8.50
CA ARG A 115 -0.56 -0.59 -7.52
C ARG A 115 0.73 -0.32 -6.72
N SER A 116 1.52 0.69 -7.10
CA SER A 116 2.76 1.01 -6.39
C SER A 116 2.54 2.01 -5.25
N LEU A 117 3.19 1.78 -4.09
CA LEU A 117 3.14 2.68 -2.95
C LEU A 117 3.61 4.10 -3.31
N GLY A 118 4.72 4.21 -4.05
CA GLY A 118 5.25 5.51 -4.49
C GLY A 118 4.24 6.28 -5.36
N GLY A 119 3.54 5.56 -6.23
CA GLY A 119 2.46 6.10 -7.03
C GLY A 119 1.27 6.61 -6.21
N LEU A 120 0.82 5.84 -5.22
CA LEU A 120 -0.23 6.25 -4.29
C LEU A 120 0.17 7.49 -3.48
N LEU A 121 1.41 7.56 -3.00
CA LEU A 121 1.94 8.72 -2.26
C LEU A 121 1.99 9.97 -3.14
N LEU A 122 2.38 9.85 -4.40
CA LEU A 122 2.41 10.97 -5.35
C LEU A 122 1.00 11.50 -5.64
N ILE A 123 0.03 10.61 -5.80
CA ILE A 123 -1.38 10.98 -6.02
C ILE A 123 -1.97 11.64 -4.76
N LEU A 124 -1.65 11.11 -3.58
CA LEU A 124 -2.04 11.71 -2.30
C LEU A 124 -1.47 13.13 -2.15
N LEU A 125 -0.17 13.30 -2.46
CA LEU A 125 0.49 14.60 -2.44
C LEU A 125 -0.18 15.58 -3.42
N LEU A 126 -0.47 15.15 -4.65
CA LEU A 126 -1.16 15.97 -5.64
C LEU A 126 -2.55 16.41 -5.15
N ALA A 127 -3.33 15.49 -4.56
CA ALA A 127 -4.63 15.81 -4.00
C ALA A 127 -4.55 16.84 -2.86
N PHE A 128 -3.55 16.72 -1.99
CA PHE A 128 -3.30 17.69 -0.91
C PHE A 128 -2.85 19.05 -1.44
N LEU A 129 -2.01 19.08 -2.47
CA LEU A 129 -1.60 20.32 -3.13
C LEU A 129 -2.79 21.05 -3.78
N LEU A 130 -3.65 20.33 -4.51
CA LEU A 130 -4.86 20.89 -5.11
C LEU A 130 -5.81 21.45 -4.06
N THR A 131 -6.04 20.70 -2.97
CA THR A 131 -6.90 21.10 -1.86
C THR A 131 -6.32 22.32 -1.12
N GLY A 132 -5.02 22.30 -0.82
CA GLY A 132 -4.33 23.40 -0.17
C GLY A 132 -4.32 24.68 -1.03
N PHE A 133 -4.16 24.55 -2.34
CA PHE A 133 -4.25 25.68 -3.26
C PHE A 133 -5.68 26.25 -3.34
N ALA A 134 -6.70 25.38 -3.36
CA ALA A 134 -8.10 25.82 -3.32
C ALA A 134 -8.41 26.62 -2.04
N ILE A 135 -7.98 26.11 -0.88
CA ILE A 135 -8.17 26.77 0.42
C ILE A 135 -7.37 28.08 0.49
N TYR A 136 -6.14 28.13 -0.04
CA TYR A 136 -5.36 29.35 -0.15
C TYR A 136 -6.13 30.44 -0.92
N LEU A 137 -6.70 30.11 -2.09
CA LEU A 137 -7.46 31.06 -2.90
C LEU A 137 -8.73 31.54 -2.20
N ALA A 138 -9.45 30.62 -1.53
CA ALA A 138 -10.63 30.96 -0.75
C ALA A 138 -10.27 31.88 0.43
N GLN A 139 -9.23 31.54 1.19
CA GLN A 139 -8.75 32.34 2.30
C GLN A 139 -8.27 33.73 1.85
N ARG A 140 -7.57 33.82 0.72
CA ARG A 140 -7.15 35.11 0.13
C ARG A 140 -8.35 36.00 -0.19
N SER A 141 -9.41 35.41 -0.75
CA SER A 141 -10.66 36.09 -1.06
C SER A 141 -11.35 36.62 0.19
N ILE A 142 -11.44 35.79 1.24
CA ILE A 142 -12.07 36.14 2.52
C ILE A 142 -11.28 37.23 3.24
N THR A 143 -9.96 37.10 3.30
CA THR A 143 -9.08 38.11 3.91
C THR A 143 -9.19 39.45 3.19
N SER A 144 -9.33 39.46 1.86
CA SER A 144 -9.56 40.70 1.09
C SER A 144 -10.92 41.33 1.40
N TYR A 145 -11.98 40.53 1.47
CA TYR A 145 -13.32 40.98 1.87
C TYR A 145 -13.29 41.57 3.29
N LEU A 146 -12.76 40.83 4.27
CA LEU A 146 -12.67 41.25 5.67
C LEU A 146 -11.85 42.54 5.85
N ARG A 147 -10.74 42.69 5.12
CA ARG A 147 -9.94 43.93 5.17
C ARG A 147 -10.70 45.13 4.64
N ALA A 148 -11.56 44.95 3.64
CA ALA A 148 -12.38 46.02 3.08
C ALA A 148 -13.61 46.34 3.94
N THR A 149 -14.20 45.35 4.62
CA THR A 149 -15.38 45.51 5.48
C THR A 149 -15.00 45.99 6.89
N TYR A 150 -13.85 45.54 7.41
CA TYR A 150 -13.38 45.78 8.78
C TYR A 150 -11.90 46.25 8.79
N PRO A 151 -11.60 47.49 8.37
CA PRO A 151 -10.23 47.95 8.13
C PRO A 151 -9.37 48.08 9.39
N LEU A 152 -9.99 48.27 10.56
CA LEU A 152 -9.29 48.43 11.84
C LEU A 152 -8.84 47.09 12.46
N GLU A 153 -9.32 45.98 11.91
CA GLU A 153 -9.02 44.67 12.46
C GLU A 153 -7.65 44.16 12.04
N ARG A 154 -7.05 43.36 12.91
CA ARG A 154 -5.72 42.78 12.72
C ARG A 154 -5.83 41.28 12.44
N GLU A 155 -4.92 40.78 11.61
CA GLU A 155 -4.82 39.35 11.30
C GLU A 155 -4.63 38.55 12.59
N ARG A 156 -5.39 37.46 12.75
CA ARG A 156 -5.28 36.60 13.92
C ARG A 156 -4.06 35.68 13.86
N ARG A 157 -3.44 35.49 15.02
CA ARG A 157 -2.41 34.48 15.27
C ARG A 157 -2.99 33.06 15.16
N LEU A 158 -2.14 32.05 15.30
CA LEU A 158 -2.58 30.65 15.36
C LEU A 158 -3.57 30.46 16.51
N SER A 159 -4.76 29.94 16.21
CA SER A 159 -5.75 29.61 17.23
C SER A 159 -5.52 28.21 17.79
N VAL A 160 -5.97 27.96 19.04
CA VAL A 160 -5.90 26.61 19.64
C VAL A 160 -6.57 25.55 18.75
N GLY A 161 -7.71 25.89 18.15
CA GLY A 161 -8.39 25.01 17.19
C GLY A 161 -7.59 24.75 15.93
N GLU A 162 -6.79 25.71 15.46
CA GLU A 162 -5.88 25.54 14.32
C GLU A 162 -4.77 24.54 14.64
N VAL A 163 -4.16 24.68 15.82
CA VAL A 163 -3.12 23.78 16.31
C VAL A 163 -3.67 22.37 16.49
N ALA A 164 -4.81 22.23 17.18
CA ALA A 164 -5.45 20.93 17.41
C ALA A 164 -5.83 20.21 16.10
N ALA A 165 -6.43 20.93 15.15
CA ALA A 165 -6.80 20.35 13.84
C ALA A 165 -5.56 19.93 13.03
N THR A 166 -4.47 20.70 13.11
CA THR A 166 -3.21 20.37 12.44
C THR A 166 -2.59 19.11 13.04
N LEU A 167 -2.44 19.05 14.37
CA LEU A 167 -1.87 17.89 15.07
C LEU A 167 -2.69 16.62 14.82
N LEU A 168 -4.03 16.73 14.91
CA LEU A 168 -4.90 15.58 14.65
C LEU A 168 -4.79 15.09 13.20
N SER A 169 -4.64 16.00 12.23
CA SER A 169 -4.42 15.61 10.83
C SER A 169 -3.08 14.92 10.62
N LEU A 170 -2.01 15.39 11.27
CA LEU A 170 -0.69 14.78 11.15
C LEU A 170 -0.71 13.36 11.74
N LEU A 171 -1.35 13.18 12.89
CA LEU A 171 -1.54 11.86 13.51
C LEU A 171 -2.36 10.92 12.61
N LEU A 172 -3.50 11.38 12.07
CA LEU A 172 -4.32 10.59 11.17
C LEU A 172 -3.60 10.26 9.86
N SER A 173 -2.82 11.20 9.31
CA SER A 173 -2.04 10.97 8.09
C SER A 173 -0.91 9.96 8.33
N ALA A 174 -0.25 10.02 9.48
CA ALA A 174 0.76 9.04 9.88
C ALA A 174 0.13 7.65 10.09
N ALA A 175 -1.02 7.58 10.77
CA ALA A 175 -1.74 6.31 10.97
C ALA A 175 -2.21 5.71 9.64
N LEU A 176 -2.80 6.53 8.74
CA LEU A 176 -3.22 6.09 7.41
C LEU A 176 -2.03 5.68 6.55
N GLY A 177 -0.93 6.43 6.60
CA GLY A 177 0.30 6.09 5.89
C GLY A 177 0.92 4.79 6.39
N GLY A 178 0.94 4.57 7.72
CA GLY A 178 1.38 3.32 8.33
C GLY A 178 0.48 2.14 7.96
N LEU A 179 -0.84 2.35 7.94
CA LEU A 179 -1.80 1.34 7.48
C LEU A 179 -1.59 1.02 6.00
N LEU A 180 -1.48 2.03 5.13
CA LEU A 180 -1.21 1.84 3.70
C LEU A 180 0.14 1.14 3.46
N TYR A 181 1.17 1.51 4.21
CA TYR A 181 2.46 0.82 4.18
C TYR A 181 2.31 -0.64 4.59
N TYR A 182 1.63 -0.91 5.71
CA TYR A 182 1.37 -2.27 6.17
C TYR A 182 0.62 -3.10 5.13
N TRP A 183 -0.46 -2.56 4.55
CA TRP A 183 -1.24 -3.23 3.50
C TRP A 183 -0.43 -3.44 2.23
N THR A 184 0.27 -2.42 1.73
CA THR A 184 1.07 -2.56 0.51
C THR A 184 2.27 -3.48 0.69
N VAL A 185 2.88 -3.54 1.87
CA VAL A 185 3.95 -4.51 2.17
C VAL A 185 3.37 -5.90 2.43
N ALA A 186 2.16 -6.01 2.99
CA ALA A 186 1.47 -7.28 3.17
C ALA A 186 0.93 -7.86 1.85
N ASP A 187 0.53 -7.00 0.90
CA ASP A 187 -0.04 -7.36 -0.41
C ASP A 187 1.01 -7.34 -1.53
N ALA A 188 2.17 -6.71 -1.31
CA ALA A 188 3.32 -6.88 -2.18
C ALA A 188 3.79 -8.32 -2.01
N GLY A 189 3.14 -9.21 -2.77
CA GLY A 189 3.72 -10.48 -3.15
C GLY A 189 5.17 -10.26 -3.60
N PRO A 190 5.99 -11.29 -3.44
CA PRO A 190 7.44 -11.18 -3.49
C PRO A 190 7.97 -10.54 -4.77
N VAL A 191 8.90 -9.57 -4.62
CA VAL A 191 9.65 -8.99 -5.74
C VAL A 191 10.82 -9.91 -6.10
N ILE A 192 10.76 -10.54 -7.27
CA ILE A 192 11.63 -11.65 -7.68
C ILE A 192 12.57 -11.20 -8.82
N SER A 193 13.89 -11.30 -8.61
CA SER A 193 14.97 -11.01 -9.59
C SER A 193 15.82 -12.24 -9.99
N TYR A 194 15.88 -12.62 -11.27
CA TYR A 194 16.53 -13.83 -11.85
C TYR A 194 17.77 -14.40 -11.11
N LEU A 195 17.85 -15.73 -11.01
CA LEU A 195 19.01 -16.44 -10.47
C LEU A 195 19.71 -17.24 -11.58
N PRO A 196 21.05 -17.26 -11.62
CA PRO A 196 21.79 -18.16 -12.50
C PRO A 196 21.58 -19.62 -12.10
N ALA A 197 21.92 -20.55 -12.98
CA ALA A 197 21.97 -21.97 -12.67
C ALA A 197 22.90 -22.25 -11.47
N ALA A 198 22.59 -23.25 -10.65
CA ALA A 198 23.49 -23.68 -9.58
C ALA A 198 24.67 -24.46 -10.18
N SER A 199 25.90 -24.10 -9.80
CA SER A 199 27.10 -24.76 -10.29
C SER A 199 27.50 -25.92 -9.37
N PRO A 200 28.00 -27.05 -9.92
CA PRO A 200 28.60 -28.09 -9.10
C PRO A 200 29.84 -27.55 -8.39
N VAL A 201 30.07 -27.99 -7.15
CA VAL A 201 31.21 -27.57 -6.34
C VAL A 201 31.95 -28.77 -5.75
N THR A 202 33.27 -28.69 -5.72
CA THR A 202 34.17 -29.77 -5.24
C THR A 202 34.77 -29.47 -3.87
N ASP A 203 34.48 -28.31 -3.29
CA ASP A 203 35.04 -27.84 -2.02
C ASP A 203 34.19 -28.25 -0.79
N LEU A 204 33.06 -28.92 -1.01
CA LEU A 204 32.19 -29.43 0.06
C LEU A 204 32.34 -30.95 0.21
N PRO A 205 32.36 -31.49 1.44
CA PRO A 205 32.33 -32.93 1.64
C PRO A 205 31.00 -33.49 1.12
N VAL A 206 31.07 -34.42 0.18
CA VAL A 206 29.92 -35.10 -0.43
C VAL A 206 29.98 -36.60 -0.15
N SER A 207 28.81 -37.19 0.08
CA SER A 207 28.69 -38.65 0.18
C SER A 207 29.02 -39.31 -1.17
N ALA A 208 29.51 -40.55 -1.13
CA ALA A 208 29.77 -41.31 -2.36
C ALA A 208 28.48 -41.42 -3.20
N GLY A 209 28.57 -41.09 -4.49
CA GLY A 209 27.41 -41.06 -5.39
C GLY A 209 26.57 -39.78 -5.34
N TRP A 210 27.07 -38.70 -4.71
CA TRP A 210 26.40 -37.40 -4.64
C TRP A 210 27.24 -36.27 -5.25
N THR A 211 26.58 -35.23 -5.74
CA THR A 211 27.17 -34.00 -6.28
C THR A 211 26.63 -32.80 -5.49
N ALA A 212 27.51 -31.94 -4.99
CA ALA A 212 27.12 -30.70 -4.34
C ALA A 212 26.90 -29.58 -5.36
N TYR A 213 25.81 -28.84 -5.20
CA TYR A 213 25.43 -27.67 -5.96
C TYR A 213 25.45 -26.44 -5.07
N ARG A 214 26.02 -25.34 -5.55
CA ARG A 214 26.04 -24.03 -4.87
C ARG A 214 25.44 -22.97 -5.77
N ASN A 215 24.60 -22.12 -5.17
CA ASN A 215 24.13 -20.91 -5.81
C ASN A 215 24.30 -19.73 -4.84
N THR A 216 25.33 -18.91 -5.08
CA THR A 216 25.69 -17.76 -4.24
C THR A 216 24.64 -16.66 -4.28
N ASP A 217 24.03 -16.44 -5.45
CA ASP A 217 23.04 -15.39 -5.64
C ASP A 217 21.73 -15.76 -4.93
N ALA A 218 21.37 -17.03 -5.01
CA ALA A 218 20.22 -17.61 -4.32
C ALA A 218 20.52 -17.80 -2.84
N GLY A 219 21.79 -17.88 -2.44
CA GLY A 219 22.23 -18.02 -1.06
C GLY A 219 22.02 -19.43 -0.51
N PHE A 220 22.22 -20.48 -1.31
CA PHE A 220 22.07 -21.86 -0.83
C PHE A 220 23.10 -22.85 -1.40
N THR A 221 23.22 -23.99 -0.74
CA THR A 221 23.86 -25.21 -1.24
C THR A 221 22.95 -26.42 -1.04
N ILE A 222 23.03 -27.40 -1.92
CA ILE A 222 22.29 -28.68 -1.82
C ILE A 222 23.12 -29.80 -2.43
N GLN A 223 23.00 -31.03 -1.94
CA GLN A 223 23.59 -32.20 -2.57
C GLN A 223 22.50 -33.01 -3.26
N LEU A 224 22.78 -33.50 -4.46
CA LEU A 224 21.89 -34.33 -5.26
C LEU A 224 22.60 -35.63 -5.66
N PRO A 225 21.87 -36.72 -5.93
CA PRO A 225 22.46 -37.93 -6.48
C PRO A 225 23.26 -37.65 -7.76
N ALA A 226 24.30 -38.43 -8.00
CA ALA A 226 25.12 -38.31 -9.20
C ALA A 226 24.26 -38.46 -10.47
N GLY A 227 24.58 -37.66 -11.50
CA GLY A 227 23.81 -37.59 -12.73
C GLY A 227 22.58 -36.69 -12.64
N TRP A 228 22.38 -35.89 -11.59
CA TRP A 228 21.41 -34.79 -11.65
C TRP A 228 22.04 -33.57 -12.30
N ALA A 229 21.31 -32.86 -13.17
CA ALA A 229 21.74 -31.61 -13.79
C ALA A 229 20.83 -30.44 -13.37
N SER A 230 21.38 -29.22 -13.32
CA SER A 230 20.64 -27.99 -13.01
C SER A 230 20.29 -27.21 -14.28
N VAL A 231 19.06 -26.72 -14.37
CA VAL A 231 18.58 -25.86 -15.45
C VAL A 231 17.87 -24.65 -14.82
N SER A 232 18.26 -23.46 -15.25
CA SER A 232 17.55 -22.23 -14.90
C SER A 232 16.52 -21.92 -15.99
N TYR A 233 15.27 -21.70 -15.59
CA TYR A 233 14.21 -21.30 -16.51
C TYR A 233 13.84 -19.84 -16.26
N ASP A 234 13.69 -19.10 -17.37
CA ASP A 234 13.03 -17.80 -17.34
C ASP A 234 11.52 -18.01 -17.55
N LEU A 235 10.77 -18.00 -16.44
CA LEU A 235 9.32 -18.16 -16.45
C LEU A 235 8.57 -16.88 -16.82
N GLU A 236 9.25 -15.76 -17.11
CA GLU A 236 8.59 -14.49 -17.47
C GLU A 236 7.80 -14.54 -18.76
N ALA A 237 8.12 -15.46 -19.68
CA ALA A 237 7.41 -15.58 -20.94
C ALA A 237 6.02 -16.25 -20.81
N GLN A 238 5.68 -16.87 -19.66
CA GLN A 238 4.51 -17.76 -19.58
C GLN A 238 3.55 -17.57 -18.37
N GLN A 239 3.84 -16.74 -17.36
CA GLN A 239 2.92 -16.57 -16.21
C GLN A 239 2.78 -15.14 -15.67
N GLU A 240 1.57 -14.78 -15.19
CA GLU A 240 1.22 -13.47 -14.59
C GLU A 240 1.93 -13.16 -13.26
N LYS A 241 2.65 -14.11 -12.66
CA LYS A 241 3.45 -13.92 -11.44
C LYS A 241 4.78 -14.67 -11.54
N PRO A 242 5.91 -13.99 -11.80
CA PRO A 242 7.19 -14.65 -12.02
C PRO A 242 7.70 -15.27 -10.71
N THR A 243 7.82 -16.60 -10.68
CA THR A 243 8.51 -17.31 -9.61
C THR A 243 9.91 -17.69 -10.10
N LYS A 244 10.95 -17.33 -9.34
CA LYS A 244 12.32 -17.79 -9.62
C LYS A 244 12.40 -19.28 -9.37
N VAL A 245 12.70 -20.08 -10.39
CA VAL A 245 12.72 -21.54 -10.28
C VAL A 245 14.04 -22.07 -10.85
N ILE A 246 14.81 -22.74 -9.99
CA ILE A 246 15.90 -23.62 -10.44
C ILE A 246 15.31 -25.02 -10.50
N LYS A 247 15.34 -25.64 -11.68
CA LYS A 247 14.92 -27.04 -11.84
C LYS A 247 16.14 -27.94 -11.88
N PHE A 248 16.07 -29.06 -11.19
CA PHE A 248 17.02 -30.15 -11.32
C PHE A 248 16.33 -31.39 -11.86
N TYR A 249 17.03 -32.09 -12.74
CA TYR A 249 16.56 -33.31 -13.40
C TYR A 249 17.59 -34.41 -13.21
N ALA A 250 17.16 -35.63 -12.95
CA ALA A 250 18.02 -36.80 -13.09
C ALA A 250 18.28 -37.04 -14.59
N GLU A 251 19.53 -36.91 -15.07
CA GLU A 251 19.96 -37.11 -16.47
C GLU A 251 19.65 -38.52 -16.99
N ALA A 252 19.30 -39.48 -16.12
CA ALA A 252 19.16 -40.87 -16.50
C ALA A 252 17.73 -41.39 -16.75
N ASN A 253 16.63 -40.69 -16.40
CA ASN A 253 15.29 -41.28 -16.59
C ASN A 253 14.12 -40.25 -16.68
N ASN A 254 13.48 -40.20 -17.85
CA ASN A 254 12.02 -40.07 -18.10
C ASN A 254 11.17 -38.96 -17.43
N GLY A 255 11.74 -37.91 -16.81
CA GLY A 255 10.93 -36.80 -16.30
C GLY A 255 10.08 -37.14 -15.06
N SER A 256 10.37 -38.25 -14.38
CA SER A 256 9.59 -38.79 -13.26
C SER A 256 9.95 -38.23 -11.88
N ALA A 257 11.13 -37.63 -11.74
CA ALA A 257 11.54 -36.89 -10.54
C ALA A 257 12.18 -35.57 -10.94
N ASN A 258 11.57 -34.46 -10.51
CA ASN A 258 12.13 -33.12 -10.66
C ASN A 258 12.19 -32.42 -9.31
N LEU A 259 13.27 -31.67 -9.09
CA LEU A 259 13.37 -30.76 -7.95
C LEU A 259 13.29 -29.33 -8.46
N VAL A 260 12.34 -28.58 -7.96
CA VAL A 260 12.18 -27.14 -8.17
C VAL A 260 12.57 -26.43 -6.88
N ILE A 261 13.60 -25.59 -6.93
CA ILE A 261 13.93 -24.68 -5.83
C ILE A 261 13.51 -23.28 -6.23
N ALA A 262 12.60 -22.70 -5.45
CA ALA A 262 12.20 -21.32 -5.57
C ALA A 262 12.63 -20.51 -4.36
N ARG A 263 13.08 -19.27 -4.62
CA ARG A 263 13.39 -18.30 -3.57
C ARG A 263 12.44 -17.13 -3.63
N GLU A 264 11.82 -16.86 -2.49
CA GLU A 264 10.92 -15.76 -2.26
C GLU A 264 11.62 -14.63 -1.50
N ASN A 265 11.70 -13.44 -2.11
CA ASN A 265 12.34 -12.26 -1.53
C ASN A 265 11.36 -11.38 -0.71
N GLY A 266 10.14 -11.85 -0.45
CA GLY A 266 9.03 -11.09 0.16
C GLY A 266 9.16 -10.80 1.66
N SER A 267 10.32 -11.01 2.28
CA SER A 267 10.51 -10.88 3.74
C SER A 267 9.40 -11.56 4.54
N PRO A 268 9.18 -12.88 4.35
CA PRO A 268 8.13 -13.61 5.05
C PRO A 268 8.24 -13.38 6.56
N THR A 269 7.16 -12.87 7.16
CA THR A 269 7.13 -12.47 8.58
C THR A 269 7.13 -13.67 9.53
N SER A 270 6.67 -14.83 9.06
CA SER A 270 6.71 -16.09 9.80
C SER A 270 6.63 -17.29 8.86
N LEU A 271 7.16 -18.42 9.32
CA LEU A 271 7.13 -19.70 8.60
C LEU A 271 5.69 -20.16 8.30
N ASP A 272 4.78 -20.10 9.28
CA ASP A 272 3.39 -20.55 9.09
C ASP A 272 2.65 -19.70 8.05
N ARG A 273 2.89 -18.39 8.05
CA ARG A 273 2.25 -17.49 7.08
C ARG A 273 2.80 -17.74 5.69
N PHE A 274 4.11 -17.93 5.57
CA PHE A 274 4.77 -18.26 4.32
C PHE A 274 4.25 -19.58 3.73
N ALA A 275 4.24 -20.65 4.53
CA ALA A 275 3.72 -21.95 4.12
C ALA A 275 2.23 -21.90 3.73
N ARG A 276 1.40 -21.19 4.51
CA ARG A 276 -0.02 -21.01 4.19
C ARG A 276 -0.23 -20.25 2.88
N ASN A 277 0.54 -19.20 2.65
CA ASN A 277 0.46 -18.42 1.40
C ASN A 277 0.93 -19.24 0.20
N ALA A 278 2.01 -20.02 0.36
CA ALA A 278 2.50 -20.94 -0.66
C ALA A 278 1.44 -22.00 -1.01
N ALA A 279 0.85 -22.64 0.00
CA ALA A 279 -0.25 -23.59 -0.19
C ALA A 279 -1.46 -22.93 -0.87
N ALA A 280 -1.90 -21.75 -0.41
CA ALA A 280 -3.04 -21.04 -1.01
C ALA A 280 -2.77 -20.59 -2.45
N ALA A 281 -1.52 -20.34 -2.83
CA ALA A 281 -1.14 -20.02 -4.21
C ALA A 281 -1.14 -21.25 -5.13
N GLN A 282 -0.98 -22.45 -4.56
CA GLN A 282 -1.10 -23.73 -5.29
C GLN A 282 -2.54 -24.22 -5.37
N VAL A 283 -3.31 -24.06 -4.28
CA VAL A 283 -4.68 -24.56 -4.18
C VAL A 283 -5.61 -23.72 -5.07
N GLY A 284 -5.90 -24.25 -6.24
CA GLY A 284 -6.81 -23.71 -7.24
C GLY A 284 -6.98 -24.71 -8.40
N GLY A 285 -8.18 -24.78 -8.98
CA GLY A 285 -8.50 -25.81 -9.97
C GLY A 285 -8.48 -27.21 -9.35
N ASP A 286 -7.67 -28.11 -9.92
CA ASP A 286 -7.61 -29.53 -9.57
C ASP A 286 -6.47 -29.90 -8.60
N ILE A 287 -5.83 -28.91 -7.97
CA ILE A 287 -4.76 -29.10 -6.97
C ILE A 287 -5.35 -29.12 -5.55
N GLN A 288 -5.05 -30.18 -4.79
CA GLN A 288 -5.49 -30.36 -3.40
C GLN A 288 -4.30 -30.50 -2.44
N LEU A 289 -4.39 -29.86 -1.27
CA LEU A 289 -3.44 -30.05 -0.18
C LEU A 289 -3.86 -31.30 0.62
N MET A 290 -3.03 -32.34 0.59
CA MET A 290 -3.26 -33.62 1.25
C MET A 290 -2.76 -33.64 2.69
N GLU A 291 -1.55 -33.11 2.90
CA GLU A 291 -0.88 -33.18 4.20
C GLU A 291 -0.07 -31.91 4.45
N GLN A 292 -0.04 -31.44 5.70
CA GLN A 292 0.84 -30.37 6.13
C GLN A 292 1.30 -30.60 7.57
N HIS A 293 2.61 -30.63 7.79
CA HIS A 293 3.19 -30.70 9.14
C HIS A 293 4.56 -30.02 9.22
N ARG A 294 4.98 -29.67 10.44
CA ARG A 294 6.28 -29.05 10.71
C ARG A 294 7.38 -30.10 10.76
N VAL A 295 8.54 -29.78 10.19
CA VAL A 295 9.75 -30.60 10.21
C VAL A 295 10.95 -29.73 10.52
N THR A 296 11.94 -30.29 11.21
CA THR A 296 13.22 -29.60 11.47
C THR A 296 14.25 -30.10 10.48
N LEU A 297 14.74 -29.21 9.63
CA LEU A 297 15.82 -29.49 8.69
C LEU A 297 17.13 -28.92 9.24
N PRO A 298 18.30 -29.36 8.75
CA PRO A 298 19.56 -28.73 9.16
C PRO A 298 19.66 -27.25 8.77
N ALA A 299 18.88 -26.80 7.78
CA ALA A 299 18.74 -25.39 7.45
C ALA A 299 17.88 -24.62 8.47
N GLY A 300 17.03 -25.28 9.26
CA GLY A 300 16.11 -24.66 10.22
C GLY A 300 14.73 -25.31 10.22
N GLU A 301 13.78 -24.66 10.91
CA GLU A 301 12.37 -25.05 10.89
C GLU A 301 11.77 -24.92 9.49
N ALA A 302 11.01 -25.92 9.09
CA ALA A 302 10.33 -25.99 7.81
C ALA A 302 8.90 -26.53 7.97
N VAL A 303 8.09 -26.32 6.94
CA VAL A 303 6.78 -26.96 6.81
C VAL A 303 6.82 -27.85 5.58
N ARG A 304 6.60 -29.15 5.79
CA ARG A 304 6.41 -30.13 4.72
C ARG A 304 4.93 -30.12 4.34
N MET A 305 4.68 -30.01 3.05
CA MET A 305 3.35 -30.01 2.44
C MET A 305 3.31 -31.07 1.35
N MET A 306 2.22 -31.82 1.26
CA MET A 306 1.98 -32.78 0.20
C MET A 306 0.75 -32.36 -0.58
N PHE A 307 0.88 -32.27 -1.90
CA PHE A 307 -0.19 -31.89 -2.82
C PHE A 307 -0.49 -33.04 -3.77
N SER A 308 -1.75 -33.13 -4.20
CA SER A 308 -2.16 -33.93 -5.36
C SER A 308 -2.73 -32.99 -6.42
N GLU A 309 -2.46 -33.26 -7.69
CA GLU A 309 -3.02 -32.55 -8.83
C GLU A 309 -3.62 -33.57 -9.78
N THR A 310 -4.89 -33.41 -10.12
CA THR A 310 -5.56 -34.30 -11.07
C THR A 310 -5.82 -33.58 -12.37
N TYR A 311 -5.38 -34.11 -13.51
CA TYR A 311 -5.63 -33.50 -14.82
C TYR A 311 -5.93 -34.60 -15.84
N LEU A 312 -6.51 -34.20 -16.98
CA LEU A 312 -6.69 -35.10 -18.11
C LEU A 312 -5.43 -35.05 -18.98
N ASP A 313 -4.84 -36.21 -19.27
CA ASP A 313 -3.73 -36.32 -20.20
C ASP A 313 -4.18 -36.10 -21.66
N ALA A 314 -3.26 -36.29 -22.61
CA ALA A 314 -3.54 -36.09 -24.03
C ALA A 314 -4.64 -37.04 -24.58
N ASP A 315 -4.85 -38.19 -23.93
CA ASP A 315 -5.85 -39.19 -24.31
C ASP A 315 -7.17 -39.01 -23.54
N GLY A 316 -7.27 -37.98 -22.69
CA GLY A 316 -8.44 -37.72 -21.85
C GLY A 316 -8.54 -38.63 -20.64
N VAL A 317 -7.45 -39.32 -20.27
CA VAL A 317 -7.39 -40.16 -19.06
C VAL A 317 -7.03 -39.28 -17.87
N SER A 318 -7.75 -39.46 -16.76
CA SER A 318 -7.46 -38.76 -15.50
C SER A 318 -6.16 -39.29 -14.91
N VAL A 319 -5.15 -38.44 -14.84
CA VAL A 319 -3.85 -38.69 -14.21
C VAL A 319 -3.75 -37.85 -12.95
N THR A 320 -3.31 -38.47 -11.85
CA THR A 320 -3.06 -37.76 -10.59
C THR A 320 -1.57 -37.72 -10.33
N ASN A 321 -0.98 -36.53 -10.32
CA ASN A 321 0.39 -36.31 -9.89
C ASN A 321 0.44 -35.95 -8.42
N HIS A 322 1.56 -36.23 -7.76
CA HIS A 322 1.81 -35.84 -6.38
C HIS A 322 3.05 -34.96 -6.30
N TYR A 323 3.03 -34.00 -5.37
CA TYR A 323 4.18 -33.13 -5.13
C TYR A 323 4.44 -33.03 -3.63
N VAL A 324 5.71 -33.12 -3.25
CA VAL A 324 6.16 -32.83 -1.88
C VAL A 324 6.86 -31.49 -1.90
N GLU A 325 6.41 -30.55 -1.08
CA GLU A 325 6.99 -29.21 -0.97
C GLU A 325 7.46 -28.91 0.45
N TYR A 326 8.66 -28.35 0.57
CA TYR A 326 9.20 -27.87 1.83
C TYR A 326 9.28 -26.35 1.77
N ALA A 327 8.55 -25.69 2.67
CA ALA A 327 8.62 -24.25 2.87
C ALA A 327 9.57 -23.93 4.04
N LEU A 328 10.55 -23.05 3.80
CA LEU A 328 11.50 -22.59 4.80
C LEU A 328 11.52 -21.06 4.84
N VAL A 329 11.68 -20.49 6.03
CA VAL A 329 11.90 -19.06 6.22
C VAL A 329 13.19 -18.85 6.98
N MET A 330 14.12 -18.12 6.36
CA MET A 330 15.48 -17.95 6.84
C MET A 330 15.78 -16.48 7.05
N THR A 331 16.13 -16.11 8.29
CA THR A 331 16.42 -14.74 8.67
C THR A 331 17.93 -14.55 8.86
N LYS A 332 18.56 -13.76 8.00
CA LYS A 332 19.99 -13.40 8.09
C LYS A 332 20.13 -11.88 8.00
N ALA A 333 20.85 -11.28 8.94
CA ALA A 333 21.15 -9.84 8.96
C ALA A 333 19.93 -8.94 8.66
N PHE A 334 18.82 -9.16 9.38
CA PHE A 334 17.55 -8.43 9.25
C PHE A 334 16.78 -8.63 7.93
N ARG A 335 17.17 -9.58 7.09
CA ARG A 335 16.41 -9.97 5.89
C ARG A 335 15.90 -11.40 6.06
N SER A 336 14.59 -11.58 5.88
CA SER A 336 13.97 -12.90 5.83
C SER A 336 13.83 -13.31 4.36
N ASN A 337 14.28 -14.52 4.01
CA ASN A 337 14.09 -15.11 2.69
C ASN A 337 13.24 -16.35 2.85
N GLY A 338 12.25 -16.51 1.97
CA GLY A 338 11.49 -17.75 1.84
C GLY A 338 12.16 -18.68 0.83
N TYR A 339 12.19 -19.98 1.09
CA TYR A 339 12.58 -21.00 0.12
C TYR A 339 11.46 -22.03 0.01
N LEU A 340 11.14 -22.42 -1.22
CA LEU A 340 10.27 -23.55 -1.53
C LEU A 340 11.09 -24.60 -2.27
N LEU A 341 11.17 -25.81 -1.73
CA LEU A 341 11.76 -26.97 -2.41
C LEU A 341 10.61 -27.91 -2.77
N ARG A 342 10.29 -28.01 -4.05
CA ARG A 342 9.21 -28.86 -4.58
C ARG A 342 9.79 -30.04 -5.33
N PHE A 343 9.37 -31.23 -4.94
CA PHE A 343 9.67 -32.49 -5.60
C PHE A 343 8.41 -32.96 -6.32
N GLY A 344 8.47 -33.05 -7.65
CA GLY A 344 7.41 -33.69 -8.42
C GLY A 344 7.61 -35.19 -8.45
N VAL A 345 6.52 -35.89 -8.16
CA VAL A 345 6.45 -37.34 -8.09
C VAL A 345 5.27 -37.78 -8.96
N LEU A 346 5.55 -38.53 -10.01
CA LEU A 346 4.49 -39.13 -10.83
C LEU A 346 3.79 -40.24 -10.03
N ASP A 347 2.47 -40.33 -10.19
CA ASP A 347 1.57 -41.33 -9.60
C ASP A 347 1.44 -41.30 -8.07
N ALA A 348 2.47 -41.76 -7.35
CA ALA A 348 2.43 -41.91 -5.90
C ALA A 348 3.81 -41.76 -5.25
N VAL A 349 3.85 -41.20 -4.05
CA VAL A 349 5.07 -41.09 -3.25
C VAL A 349 5.37 -42.45 -2.62
N THR A 350 6.34 -43.17 -3.16
CA THR A 350 6.84 -44.45 -2.59
C THR A 350 7.79 -44.19 -1.42
N ASP A 351 7.98 -45.20 -0.56
CA ASP A 351 8.91 -45.11 0.57
C ASP A 351 10.36 -44.83 0.14
N GLU A 352 10.79 -45.39 -1.00
CA GLU A 352 12.11 -45.16 -1.59
C GLU A 352 12.27 -43.72 -2.08
N MET A 353 11.24 -43.18 -2.74
CA MET A 353 11.21 -41.79 -3.16
C MET A 353 11.21 -40.84 -1.97
N GLN A 354 10.39 -41.12 -0.96
CA GLN A 354 10.35 -40.33 0.28
C GLN A 354 11.71 -40.34 0.98
N SER A 355 12.35 -41.50 1.08
CA SER A 355 13.71 -41.63 1.64
C SER A 355 14.73 -40.79 0.86
N THR A 356 14.65 -40.81 -0.48
CA THR A 356 15.52 -40.01 -1.35
C THR A 356 15.27 -38.52 -1.19
N ILE A 357 14.01 -38.08 -1.13
CA ILE A 357 13.62 -36.68 -0.88
C ILE A 357 14.16 -36.22 0.47
N ASP A 358 13.96 -37.01 1.52
CA ASP A 358 14.42 -36.64 2.87
C ASP A 358 15.95 -36.58 2.93
N GLN A 359 16.66 -37.48 2.24
CA GLN A 359 18.13 -37.39 2.10
C GLN A 359 18.55 -36.11 1.38
N ILE A 360 17.93 -35.77 0.24
CA ILE A 360 18.23 -34.55 -0.51
C ILE A 360 17.97 -33.32 0.36
N VAL A 361 16.79 -33.20 0.95
CA VAL A 361 16.39 -32.03 1.76
C VAL A 361 17.28 -31.88 3.00
N SER A 362 17.74 -32.99 3.59
CA SER A 362 18.68 -32.97 4.71
C SER A 362 20.05 -32.35 4.35
N THR A 363 20.37 -32.20 3.06
CA THR A 363 21.62 -31.59 2.59
C THR A 363 21.47 -30.10 2.26
N PHE A 364 20.25 -29.56 2.23
CA PHE A 364 20.00 -28.16 1.94
C PHE A 364 20.58 -27.25 3.04
N ARG A 365 21.36 -26.24 2.66
CA ARG A 365 21.93 -25.23 3.57
C ARG A 365 21.80 -23.84 2.96
N VAL A 366 21.67 -22.83 3.81
CA VAL A 366 21.70 -21.42 3.42
C VAL A 366 23.08 -20.84 3.66
N LEU A 367 23.59 -20.06 2.70
CA LEU A 367 24.90 -19.43 2.71
C LEU A 367 24.98 -18.19 3.61
#